data_AF-A0A9C5Z8M9-F1
#
_entry.id   AF-A0A9C5Z8M9-F1
#
_cell.length_a   1.000
_cell.length_b   1.000
_cell.length_c   1.000
_cell.angle_alpha   90.00
_cell.angle_beta   90.00
_cell.angle_gamma   90.00
#
_symmetry.space_group_name_H-M   'P 1'
#
loop_
_entity.id
_entity.type
_entity.pdbx_description
1 polymer ?
#
loop_
_entity_poly.entity_id
_entity_poly.type
_entity_poly.pdbx_seq_one_letter_code
_entity_poly.pdbx_strand_id
1 'polypeptide(L)'
;MHPNAYHHCTLLLNANKTQLGDSLVREEATYIGKATASKKSAIKNLCDVSSTVNIAQLLSAIGYEFLRTSATEVEDGGNIQILKQRGFQLINPTEKWFPGIDVLGHEFSSWEWIVGKTPTFSVEKELALKTDGDKQLIMKLSVGVEKVRSAPSS
;
A
#
# COMPACT_ATOMS: atom_id res chain seq x y z
N MET A 1 -7.53 2.84 25.22
CA MET A 1 -7.80 1.62 24.45
C MET A 1 -8.61 2.05 23.23
N HIS A 2 -8.05 1.98 22.02
CA HIS A 2 -8.82 2.28 20.80
C HIS A 2 -9.64 1.04 20.43
N PRO A 3 -10.97 1.11 20.41
CA PRO A 3 -11.84 -0.09 20.33
C PRO A 3 -12.00 -0.67 18.92
N ASN A 4 -11.29 -0.14 17.91
CA ASN A 4 -11.54 -0.47 16.51
C ASN A 4 -10.34 -1.15 15.87
N ALA A 5 -10.60 -2.17 15.07
CA ALA A 5 -9.64 -2.83 14.20
C ALA A 5 -10.15 -2.77 12.75
N TYR A 6 -9.24 -2.63 11.79
CA TYR A 6 -9.55 -2.57 10.37
C TYR A 6 -8.63 -3.49 9.59
N HIS A 7 -9.20 -4.40 8.81
CA HIS A 7 -8.49 -5.26 7.88
C HIS A 7 -8.79 -4.84 6.45
N HIS A 8 -7.76 -4.42 5.72
CA HIS A 8 -7.85 -4.15 4.30
C HIS A 8 -7.07 -5.20 3.51
N CYS A 9 -7.53 -5.49 2.30
CA CYS A 9 -6.80 -6.32 1.35
C CYS A 9 -7.01 -5.79 -0.08
N THR A 10 -6.22 -6.30 -1.02
CA THR A 10 -6.33 -5.97 -2.45
C THR A 10 -6.66 -7.23 -3.24
N LEU A 11 -7.54 -7.11 -4.22
CA LEU A 11 -7.83 -8.15 -5.20
C LEU A 11 -7.41 -7.65 -6.59
N LEU A 12 -6.56 -8.41 -7.27
CA LEU A 12 -6.12 -8.10 -8.63
C LEU A 12 -7.17 -8.59 -9.62
N LEU A 13 -8.04 -7.68 -10.09
CA LEU A 13 -9.06 -8.02 -11.09
C LEU A 13 -8.50 -8.01 -12.50
N ASN A 14 -8.06 -6.84 -12.96
CA ASN A 14 -7.49 -6.60 -14.30
C ASN A 14 -6.39 -5.52 -14.21
N ALA A 15 -5.49 -5.68 -13.22
CA ALA A 15 -4.40 -4.73 -13.04
C ALA A 15 -3.38 -4.84 -14.19
N ASN A 16 -2.77 -3.72 -14.57
CA ASN A 16 -1.63 -3.74 -15.49
C ASN A 16 -0.40 -4.30 -14.76
N LYS A 17 -0.16 -5.60 -14.93
CA LYS A 17 0.92 -6.33 -14.23
C LYS A 17 2.32 -5.83 -14.62
N THR A 18 2.49 -5.29 -15.83
CA THR A 18 3.76 -4.71 -16.27
C THR A 18 4.05 -3.43 -15.50
N GLN A 19 3.12 -2.47 -15.50
CA GLN A 19 3.29 -1.22 -14.75
C GLN A 19 3.44 -1.47 -13.24
N LEU A 20 2.69 -2.43 -12.69
CA LEU A 20 2.83 -2.85 -11.29
C LEU A 20 4.23 -3.41 -11.02
N GLY A 21 4.74 -4.27 -11.90
CA GLY A 21 6.10 -4.81 -11.81
C GLY A 21 7.14 -3.70 -11.83
N ASP A 22 7.08 -2.83 -12.82
CA ASP A 22 8.03 -1.73 -13.05
C ASP A 22 8.07 -0.75 -11.87
N SER A 23 6.90 -0.42 -11.30
CA SER A 23 6.80 0.49 -10.15
C SER A 23 7.36 -0.08 -8.84
N LEU A 24 7.52 -1.40 -8.75
CA LEU A 24 8.02 -2.10 -7.57
C LEU A 24 9.49 -2.50 -7.70
N VAL A 25 10.13 -2.21 -8.84
CA VAL A 25 11.57 -2.41 -9.02
C VAL A 25 12.32 -1.43 -8.12
N ARG A 26 13.27 -1.96 -7.36
CA ARG A 26 14.19 -1.15 -6.55
C ARG A 26 15.48 -0.96 -7.33
N GLU A 27 16.12 0.19 -7.16
CA GLU A 27 17.48 0.41 -7.65
C GLU A 27 18.44 -0.63 -7.06
N GLU A 28 19.42 -1.05 -7.86
CA GLU A 28 20.52 -1.91 -7.42
C GLU A 28 21.44 -1.12 -6.47
N ALA A 29 21.05 -1.07 -5.21
CA ALA A 29 21.84 -0.53 -4.11
C ALA A 29 21.58 -1.35 -2.84
N THR A 30 22.55 -1.34 -1.93
CA THR A 30 22.40 -2.01 -0.63
C THR A 30 21.78 -1.02 0.35
N TYR A 31 20.51 -1.22 0.69
CA TYR A 31 19.80 -0.42 1.69
C TYR A 31 19.87 -1.13 3.05
N ILE A 32 20.47 -0.48 4.04
CA ILE A 32 20.65 -1.02 5.38
C ILE A 32 19.76 -0.24 6.34
N GLY A 33 18.74 -0.88 6.90
CA GLY A 33 17.79 -0.23 7.81
C GLY A 33 16.85 -1.24 8.48
N LYS A 34 15.96 -0.73 9.34
CA LYS A 34 14.97 -1.53 10.08
C LYS A 34 13.59 -1.58 9.42
N ALA A 35 13.47 -1.08 8.18
CA ALA A 35 12.21 -1.10 7.46
C ALA A 35 11.81 -2.54 7.10
N THR A 36 10.53 -2.86 7.22
CA THR A 36 9.99 -4.17 6.84
C THR A 36 10.12 -4.37 5.33
N ALA A 37 10.83 -5.42 4.92
CA ALA A 37 10.98 -5.76 3.51
C ALA A 37 9.70 -6.37 2.94
N SER A 38 9.32 -5.96 1.72
CA SER A 38 8.23 -6.59 0.98
C SER A 38 8.63 -7.99 0.49
N LYS A 39 7.71 -8.95 0.56
CA LYS A 39 7.90 -10.31 0.01
C LYS A 39 7.36 -10.38 -1.41
N LYS A 40 8.25 -10.61 -2.39
CA LYS A 40 7.84 -10.88 -3.78
C LYS A 40 7.02 -12.17 -3.84
N SER A 41 5.91 -12.13 -4.55
CA SER A 41 4.99 -13.26 -4.72
C SER A 41 4.54 -13.32 -6.18
N ALA A 42 4.26 -14.53 -6.69
CA ALA A 42 3.61 -14.67 -7.97
C ALA A 42 2.19 -14.11 -7.90
N ILE A 43 1.82 -13.28 -8.88
CA ILE A 43 0.51 -12.62 -8.94
C ILE A 43 -0.26 -13.05 -10.18
N LYS A 44 -1.59 -13.03 -10.10
CA LYS A 44 -2.50 -13.29 -11.22
C LYS A 44 -3.72 -12.40 -11.11
N ASN A 45 -4.24 -11.95 -12.25
CA ASN A 45 -5.51 -11.24 -12.31
C ASN A 45 -6.68 -12.25 -12.29
N LEU A 46 -7.81 -11.89 -11.69
CA LEU A 46 -9.03 -12.70 -11.78
C LEU A 46 -9.49 -12.86 -13.24
N CYS A 47 -9.33 -11.82 -14.07
CA CYS A 47 -9.64 -11.89 -15.50
C CYS A 47 -8.75 -12.88 -16.28
N ASP A 48 -7.54 -13.20 -15.78
CA ASP A 48 -6.67 -14.24 -16.37
C ASP A 48 -7.18 -15.67 -16.07
N VAL A 49 -8.11 -15.82 -15.12
CA VAL A 49 -8.76 -17.10 -14.78
C VAL A 49 -10.11 -17.20 -15.46
N SER A 50 -10.87 -16.11 -15.46
CA SER A 50 -12.17 -16.03 -16.13
C SER A 50 -12.37 -14.65 -16.75
N SER A 51 -12.44 -14.60 -18.08
CA SER A 51 -12.61 -13.36 -18.84
C SER A 51 -13.99 -12.72 -18.67
N THR A 52 -14.95 -13.40 -18.04
CA THR A 52 -16.29 -12.88 -17.81
C THR A 52 -16.38 -12.00 -16.57
N VAL A 53 -15.39 -12.06 -15.66
CA VAL A 53 -15.39 -11.31 -14.41
C VAL A 53 -15.07 -9.84 -14.69
N ASN A 54 -15.90 -8.94 -14.14
CA ASN A 54 -15.67 -7.50 -14.18
C ASN A 54 -15.83 -6.85 -12.79
N ILE A 55 -15.54 -5.55 -12.71
CA ILE A 55 -15.49 -4.82 -11.44
C ILE A 55 -16.86 -4.71 -10.77
N ALA A 56 -17.92 -4.49 -11.55
CA ALA A 56 -19.26 -4.38 -11.02
C ALA A 56 -19.71 -5.70 -10.38
N GLN A 57 -19.48 -6.82 -11.07
CA GLN A 57 -19.77 -8.15 -10.54
C GLN A 57 -18.96 -8.46 -9.27
N LEU A 58 -17.66 -8.11 -9.25
CA LEU A 58 -16.80 -8.34 -8.09
C LEU A 58 -17.28 -7.54 -6.86
N LEU A 59 -17.58 -6.25 -7.04
CA LEU A 59 -18.09 -5.39 -5.98
C LEU A 59 -19.43 -5.89 -5.44
N SER A 60 -20.35 -6.28 -6.33
CA SER A 60 -21.63 -6.84 -5.93
C SER A 60 -21.46 -8.15 -5.17
N ALA A 61 -20.64 -9.08 -5.66
CA ALA A 61 -20.40 -10.37 -5.00
C ALA A 61 -19.85 -10.18 -3.59
N ILE A 62 -18.79 -9.39 -3.42
CA ILE A 62 -18.19 -9.12 -2.10
C ILE A 62 -19.20 -8.44 -1.18
N GLY A 63 -19.91 -7.43 -1.67
CA GLY A 63 -20.87 -6.70 -0.87
C GLY A 63 -22.05 -7.57 -0.44
N TYR A 64 -22.61 -8.41 -1.32
CA TYR A 64 -23.70 -9.31 -0.95
C TYR A 64 -23.24 -10.38 0.05
N GLU A 65 -22.06 -10.97 -0.11
CA GLU A 65 -21.54 -11.91 0.90
C GLU A 65 -21.34 -11.23 2.26
N PHE A 66 -20.86 -9.99 2.29
CA PHE A 66 -20.78 -9.21 3.51
C PHE A 66 -22.15 -8.94 4.14
N LEU A 67 -23.14 -8.51 3.34
CA LEU A 67 -24.50 -8.23 3.81
C LEU A 67 -25.26 -9.48 4.28
N ARG A 68 -24.85 -10.66 3.82
CA ARG A 68 -25.44 -11.96 4.16
C ARG A 68 -24.87 -12.57 5.43
N THR A 69 -23.74 -12.05 5.91
CA THR A 69 -23.03 -12.53 7.10
C THR A 69 -23.35 -11.66 8.32
N SER A 70 -23.47 -12.26 9.51
CA SER A 70 -23.61 -11.50 10.76
C SER A 70 -22.30 -10.79 11.13
N ALA A 71 -22.40 -9.60 11.72
CA ALA A 71 -21.21 -8.83 12.15
C ALA A 71 -20.55 -9.41 13.41
N THR A 72 -21.32 -10.15 14.22
CA THR A 72 -20.88 -10.72 15.50
C THR A 72 -20.62 -12.21 15.43
N GLU A 73 -21.15 -12.88 14.40
CA GLU A 73 -21.11 -14.33 14.23
C GLU A 73 -20.73 -14.64 12.79
N VAL A 74 -19.81 -15.59 12.57
CA VAL A 74 -19.39 -16.00 11.22
C VAL A 74 -20.41 -17.00 10.63
N GLU A 75 -21.68 -16.62 10.67
CA GLU A 75 -22.79 -17.41 10.15
C GLU A 75 -23.43 -16.72 8.94
N ASP A 76 -23.72 -17.53 7.92
CA ASP A 76 -24.44 -17.12 6.72
C ASP A 76 -25.94 -17.09 7.02
N GLY A 77 -26.47 -15.89 7.22
CA GLY A 77 -27.88 -15.65 7.53
C GLY A 77 -28.78 -15.56 6.30
N GLY A 78 -28.24 -15.81 5.09
CA GLY A 78 -28.99 -15.82 3.85
C GLY A 78 -29.71 -14.50 3.52
N ASN A 79 -30.68 -14.58 2.61
CA ASN A 79 -31.43 -13.40 2.14
C ASN A 79 -32.15 -12.66 3.27
N ILE A 80 -32.53 -13.35 4.35
CA ILE A 80 -33.17 -12.75 5.52
C ILE A 80 -32.25 -11.74 6.17
N GLN A 81 -30.95 -12.05 6.26
CA GLN A 81 -29.96 -11.13 6.83
C GLN A 81 -29.75 -9.89 5.97
N ILE A 82 -29.71 -10.05 4.65
CA ILE A 82 -29.57 -8.93 3.71
C ILE A 82 -30.69 -7.90 3.92
N LEU A 83 -31.93 -8.36 4.10
CA LEU A 83 -33.10 -7.50 4.32
C LEU A 83 -33.06 -6.69 5.62
N LYS A 84 -32.24 -7.12 6.60
CA LYS A 84 -32.03 -6.38 7.85
C LYS A 84 -31.00 -5.26 7.70
N GLN A 85 -30.23 -5.26 6.64
CA GLN A 85 -29.16 -4.28 6.39
C GLN A 85 -29.64 -3.16 5.47
N ARG A 86 -28.96 -2.00 5.49
CA ARG A 86 -29.30 -0.83 4.66
C ARG A 86 -28.85 -0.96 3.20
N GLY A 87 -28.38 -2.13 2.78
CA GLY A 87 -27.78 -2.35 1.47
C GLY A 87 -26.49 -1.55 1.25
N PHE A 88 -26.13 -1.37 -0.02
CA PHE A 88 -24.97 -0.55 -0.41
C PHE A 88 -25.24 0.92 -0.17
N GLN A 89 -24.35 1.58 0.56
CA GLN A 89 -24.42 3.01 0.83
C GLN A 89 -23.37 3.73 -0.01
N LEU A 90 -23.83 4.64 -0.87
CA LEU A 90 -22.92 5.53 -1.59
C LEU A 90 -22.42 6.59 -0.61
N ILE A 91 -21.10 6.71 -0.51
CA ILE A 91 -20.44 7.71 0.34
C ILE A 91 -19.77 8.76 -0.53
N ASN A 92 -19.82 10.01 -0.08
CA ASN A 92 -19.06 11.11 -0.68
C ASN A 92 -17.97 11.56 0.32
N PRO A 93 -16.70 11.16 0.14
CA PRO A 93 -15.62 11.43 1.08
C PRO A 93 -15.17 12.89 1.02
N THR A 94 -16.00 13.78 1.56
CA THR A 94 -15.79 15.23 1.60
C THR A 94 -15.90 15.72 3.03
N GLU A 95 -15.26 16.84 3.33
CA GLU A 95 -15.31 17.50 4.65
C GLU A 95 -16.73 17.72 5.17
N LYS A 96 -17.68 17.99 4.27
CA LYS A 96 -19.10 18.15 4.63
C LYS A 96 -19.73 16.88 5.22
N TRP A 97 -19.35 15.71 4.70
CA TRP A 97 -19.90 14.42 5.15
C TRP A 97 -19.03 13.81 6.26
N PHE A 98 -17.73 14.09 6.24
CA PHE A 98 -16.73 13.57 7.16
C PHE A 98 -15.80 14.70 7.63
N PRO A 99 -16.20 15.48 8.65
CA PRO A 99 -15.37 16.55 9.18
C PRO A 99 -13.99 16.04 9.63
N GLY A 100 -12.93 16.71 9.19
CA GLY A 100 -11.53 16.38 9.40
C GLY A 100 -10.89 15.56 8.27
N ILE A 101 -11.64 15.11 7.26
CA ILE A 101 -11.08 14.29 6.17
C ILE A 101 -10.10 15.07 5.31
N ASP A 102 -10.29 16.38 5.13
CA ASP A 102 -9.37 17.21 4.35
C ASP A 102 -8.03 17.38 5.08
N VAL A 103 -8.07 17.51 6.41
CA VAL A 103 -6.87 17.58 7.25
C VAL A 103 -6.11 16.25 7.17
N LEU A 104 -6.81 15.12 7.26
CA LEU A 104 -6.20 13.80 7.08
C LEU A 104 -5.63 13.61 5.68
N GLY A 105 -6.35 14.08 4.65
CA GLY A 105 -5.90 14.05 3.26
C GLY A 105 -4.61 14.85 3.05
N HIS A 106 -4.53 16.05 3.63
CA HIS A 106 -3.33 16.87 3.61
C HIS A 106 -2.17 16.20 4.36
N GLU A 107 -2.42 15.65 5.56
CA GLU A 107 -1.39 14.92 6.31
C GLU A 107 -0.85 13.72 5.53
N PHE A 108 -1.73 12.86 5.02
CA PHE A 108 -1.31 11.63 4.32
C PHE A 108 -0.71 11.85 2.94
N SER A 109 -0.89 13.03 2.35
CA SER A 109 -0.23 13.44 1.11
C SER A 109 1.06 14.24 1.33
N SER A 110 1.37 14.61 2.58
CA SER A 110 2.58 15.38 2.91
C SER A 110 3.87 14.56 2.70
N TRP A 111 4.97 15.26 2.40
CA TRP A 111 6.28 14.63 2.29
C TRP A 111 6.72 14.03 3.62
N GLU A 112 6.42 14.72 4.72
CA GLU A 112 6.71 14.31 6.09
C GLU A 112 6.07 12.96 6.42
N TRP A 113 4.88 12.70 5.86
CA TRP A 113 4.20 11.41 5.99
C TRP A 113 4.75 10.36 5.04
N ILE A 114 4.73 10.63 3.73
CA ILE A 114 5.07 9.65 2.68
C ILE A 114 6.54 9.21 2.78
N VAL A 115 7.46 10.16 3.00
CA VAL A 115 8.91 9.93 3.01
C VAL A 115 9.48 10.11 4.41
N GLY A 116 9.07 11.15 5.14
CA GLY A 116 9.64 11.52 6.44
C GLY A 116 9.42 10.47 7.55
N LYS A 117 8.42 9.59 7.42
CA LYS A 117 8.20 8.46 8.34
C LYS A 117 9.14 7.29 8.12
N THR A 118 9.88 7.23 7.01
CA THR A 118 10.89 6.17 6.75
C THR A 118 11.86 6.06 7.93
N PRO A 119 12.11 4.85 8.48
CA PRO A 119 13.13 4.65 9.53
C PRO A 119 14.51 5.12 9.05
N THR A 120 15.42 5.43 9.97
CA THR A 120 16.81 5.73 9.60
C THR A 120 17.44 4.56 8.86
N PHE A 121 18.24 4.87 7.84
CA PHE A 121 18.87 3.89 6.98
C PHE A 121 20.18 4.43 6.41
N SER A 122 21.04 3.54 5.92
CA SER A 122 22.17 3.87 5.07
C SER A 122 22.04 3.19 3.71
N VAL A 123 22.73 3.76 2.72
CA VAL A 123 22.79 3.23 1.35
C VAL A 123 24.25 3.01 0.99
N GLU A 124 24.56 1.81 0.51
CA GLU A 124 25.87 1.50 -0.06
C GLU A 124 25.74 1.24 -1.56
N LYS A 125 26.64 1.84 -2.33
CA LYS A 125 26.73 1.64 -3.78
C LYS A 125 28.18 1.47 -4.21
N GLU A 126 28.43 0.48 -5.05
CA GLU A 126 29.74 0.27 -5.67
C GLU A 126 29.81 1.00 -7.01
N LEU A 127 30.93 1.66 -7.24
CA LEU A 127 31.20 2.48 -8.41
C LEU A 127 32.48 1.96 -9.05
N ALA A 128 32.36 1.46 -10.28
CA ALA A 128 33.51 1.09 -11.09
C ALA A 128 34.13 2.34 -11.71
N LEU A 129 35.34 2.66 -11.28
CA LEU A 129 36.15 3.76 -11.81
C LEU A 129 37.02 3.24 -12.95
N LYS A 130 36.93 3.91 -14.10
CA LYS A 130 37.84 3.67 -15.22
C LYS A 130 39.19 4.30 -14.87
N THR A 131 40.26 3.53 -15.01
CA THR A 131 41.63 4.07 -14.96
C THR A 131 42.35 3.86 -16.27
N ASP A 132 43.43 4.62 -16.49
CA ASP A 132 44.24 4.48 -17.69
C ASP A 132 44.98 3.12 -17.64
N GLY A 133 44.57 2.19 -18.52
CA GLY A 133 45.01 0.79 -18.57
C GLY A 133 43.95 -0.25 -18.16
N ASP A 134 44.27 -1.55 -18.29
CA ASP A 134 43.37 -2.69 -18.01
C ASP A 134 43.01 -2.91 -16.52
N LYS A 135 43.28 -1.93 -15.64
CA LYS A 135 42.94 -2.02 -14.22
C LYS A 135 41.60 -1.34 -13.96
N GLN A 136 40.71 -2.03 -13.27
CA GLN A 136 39.44 -1.49 -12.80
C GLN A 136 39.54 -1.22 -11.30
N LEU A 137 39.27 0.01 -10.89
CA LEU A 137 39.16 0.38 -9.48
C LEU A 137 37.70 0.31 -9.06
N ILE A 138 37.42 -0.35 -7.94
CA ILE A 138 36.08 -0.42 -7.35
C ILE A 138 36.05 0.49 -6.14
N MET A 139 35.20 1.51 -6.16
CA MET A 139 34.96 2.42 -5.04
C MET A 139 33.63 2.08 -4.38
N LYS A 140 33.63 1.84 -3.07
CA LYS A 140 32.40 1.64 -2.30
C LYS A 140 32.01 2.93 -1.58
N LEU A 141 30.88 3.51 -1.96
CA LEU A 141 30.31 4.70 -1.32
C LEU A 141 29.24 4.27 -0.31
N SER A 142 29.29 4.80 0.92
CA SER A 142 28.28 4.60 1.96
C SER A 142 27.74 5.95 2.43
N VAL A 143 26.43 6.14 2.38
CA VAL A 143 25.74 7.37 2.79
C VAL A 143 24.72 7.04 3.87
N GLY A 144 24.85 7.67 5.04
CA GLY A 144 23.86 7.59 6.11
C GLY A 144 22.79 8.67 5.97
N VAL A 145 21.53 8.29 6.14
CA VAL A 145 20.40 9.22 6.16
C VAL A 145 19.90 9.37 7.60
N GLU A 146 20.19 10.53 8.19
CA GLU A 146 19.73 10.90 9.53
C GLU A 146 18.53 11.85 9.46
N LYS A 147 17.63 11.77 10.43
CA LYS A 147 16.54 12.75 10.57
C LYS A 147 17.08 13.99 11.25
N VAL A 148 16.95 15.15 10.60
CA VAL A 148 17.20 16.44 11.24
C VAL A 148 16.20 16.59 12.39
N ARG A 149 16.68 16.71 13.62
CA ARG A 149 15.84 17.11 14.75
C ARG A 149 15.54 18.60 14.55
N SER A 150 14.32 18.94 14.17
CA SER A 150 13.86 20.32 14.26
C SER A 150 13.92 20.75 15.72
N ALA A 151 14.63 21.85 16.03
CA ALA A 151 14.56 22.47 17.34
C ALA A 151 13.10 22.82 17.66
N PRO A 152 12.63 22.68 18.91
CA PRO A 152 11.30 23.15 19.27
C PRO A 152 11.23 24.66 18.96
N SER A 153 10.20 25.05 18.20
CA SER A 153 9.88 26.46 17.99
C SER A 153 9.60 27.10 19.34
N SER A 154 10.42 28.09 19.70
CA SER A 154 10.30 28.95 20.88
C SER A 154 8.97 29.70 20.94
#